data_AF-A0A849UAL1-F1
#
_entry.id   AF-A0A849UAL1-F1
#
_cell.length_a   1.000
_cell.length_b   1.000
_cell.length_c   1.000
_cell.angle_alpha   90.00
_cell.angle_beta   90.00
_cell.angle_gamma   90.00
#
_symmetry.space_group_name_H-M   'P 1'
#
loop_
_entity.id
_entity.type
_entity.pdbx_description
1 polymer ?
#
loop_
_entity_poly.entity_id
_entity_poly.type
_entity_poly.pdbx_seq_one_letter_code
_entity_poly.pdbx_strand_id
1 'polypeptide(L)'
;MHWFESELVLLDQLAELYLKSQQQSGTDIVNVSEDIRIKRGRFIGALQSIVNKVVNLNGINACAAYHEGLVLAYAEAMPNIDALGVMIQESVNVTQQSARILKLGDIQQIVIVGAVNKVAMLSVGPVVLCIVCSNAINLASVLSQENEA
;
A
#
# COMPACT_ATOMS: atom_id res chain seq x y z
N MET A 1 -4.18 -4.18 19.62
CA MET A 1 -3.57 -4.25 18.27
C MET A 1 -4.06 -3.01 17.55
N HIS A 2 -3.17 -2.16 17.01
CA HIS A 2 -3.60 -0.90 16.41
C HIS A 2 -4.45 -1.20 15.16
N TRP A 3 -5.47 -0.38 14.88
CA TRP A 3 -6.40 -0.64 13.77
C TRP A 3 -5.65 -0.75 12.44
N PHE A 4 -4.67 0.12 12.22
CA PHE A 4 -3.89 0.15 10.98
C PHE A 4 -3.08 -1.13 10.78
N GLU A 5 -2.42 -1.64 11.83
CA GLU A 5 -1.72 -2.93 11.78
C GLU A 5 -2.66 -4.08 11.44
N SER A 6 -3.86 -4.06 12.01
CA SER A 6 -4.88 -5.09 11.77
C SER A 6 -5.35 -5.09 10.32
N GLU A 7 -5.52 -3.90 9.73
CA GLU A 7 -5.86 -3.72 8.32
C GLU A 7 -4.70 -4.14 7.39
N LEU A 8 -3.44 -3.84 7.73
CA LEU A 8 -2.28 -4.29 6.96
C LEU A 8 -2.14 -5.82 6.95
N VAL A 9 -2.38 -6.48 8.10
CA VAL A 9 -2.37 -7.94 8.20
C VAL A 9 -3.49 -8.55 7.36
N LEU A 10 -4.70 -8.00 7.40
CA LEU A 10 -5.81 -8.44 6.56
C LEU A 10 -5.47 -8.28 5.07
N LEU A 11 -4.87 -7.15 4.70
CA LEU A 11 -4.49 -6.85 3.33
C LEU A 11 -3.46 -7.84 2.80
N ASP A 12 -2.43 -8.17 3.59
CA ASP A 12 -1.41 -9.15 3.25
C ASP A 12 -2.02 -10.55 3.03
N GLN A 13 -2.92 -10.97 3.91
CA GLN A 13 -3.66 -12.24 3.75
C GLN A 13 -4.50 -12.27 2.46
N LEU A 14 -5.19 -11.17 2.13
CA LEU A 14 -5.96 -11.06 0.89
C LEU A 14 -5.05 -11.09 -0.35
N ALA A 15 -3.87 -10.46 -0.27
CA ALA A 15 -2.88 -10.48 -1.34
C ALA A 15 -2.38 -11.90 -1.60
N GLU A 16 -2.04 -12.65 -0.55
CA GLU A 16 -1.64 -14.05 -0.67
C GLU A 16 -2.72 -14.94 -1.28
N LEU A 17 -3.98 -14.79 -0.83
CA LEU A 17 -5.10 -15.55 -1.36
C LEU A 17 -5.32 -15.27 -2.85
N TYR A 18 -5.15 -14.02 -3.26
CA TYR A 18 -5.21 -13.65 -4.67
C TYR A 18 -4.06 -14.28 -5.47
N LEU A 19 -2.82 -14.17 -5.00
CA LEU A 19 -1.65 -14.77 -5.67
C LEU A 19 -1.78 -16.30 -5.80
N LYS A 20 -2.21 -16.99 -4.75
CA LYS A 20 -2.45 -18.45 -4.77
C LYS A 20 -3.53 -18.83 -5.78
N SER A 21 -4.56 -18.00 -5.95
CA SER A 21 -5.63 -18.26 -6.93
C SER A 21 -5.18 -18.16 -8.38
N GLN A 22 -4.18 -17.33 -8.69
CA GLN A 22 -3.61 -17.25 -10.04
C GLN A 22 -2.81 -18.49 -10.44
N GLN A 23 -2.32 -19.26 -9.46
CA GLN A 23 -1.48 -20.43 -9.69
C GLN A 23 -2.27 -21.73 -9.88
N GLN A 24 -3.60 -21.70 -9.73
CA GLN A 24 -4.45 -22.89 -9.87
C GLN A 24 -4.54 -23.31 -11.35
N SER A 25 -4.14 -24.56 -11.63
CA SER A 25 -4.15 -25.13 -12.98
C SER A 25 -5.56 -25.28 -13.53
N GLY A 26 -5.83 -24.65 -14.68
CA GLY A 26 -7.16 -24.48 -15.26
C GLY A 26 -7.73 -25.73 -15.92
N THR A 27 -8.23 -26.68 -15.13
CA THR A 27 -9.14 -27.73 -15.64
C THR A 27 -10.58 -27.24 -15.81
N ASP A 28 -10.94 -26.11 -15.17
CA ASP A 28 -12.24 -25.45 -15.28
C ASP A 28 -12.07 -23.92 -15.39
N ILE A 29 -11.89 -23.45 -16.63
CA ILE A 29 -11.51 -22.06 -16.95
C ILE A 29 -12.56 -21.05 -16.47
N VAL A 30 -13.84 -21.41 -16.47
CA VAL A 30 -14.94 -20.49 -16.16
C VAL A 30 -15.02 -20.24 -14.65
N ASN A 31 -15.02 -21.29 -13.84
CA ASN A 31 -15.08 -21.16 -12.38
C ASN A 31 -13.79 -20.56 -11.79
N VAL A 32 -12.63 -20.93 -12.33
CA VAL A 32 -11.34 -20.34 -11.94
C VAL A 32 -11.31 -18.83 -12.23
N SER A 33 -11.86 -18.39 -13.37
CA SER A 33 -11.95 -16.98 -13.74
C SER A 33 -12.82 -16.17 -12.76
N GLU A 34 -13.96 -16.70 -12.34
CA GLU A 34 -14.85 -16.01 -11.40
C GLU A 34 -14.26 -15.93 -9.99
N ASP A 35 -13.68 -17.01 -9.48
CA ASP A 35 -13.01 -17.01 -8.19
C ASP A 35 -11.84 -16.01 -8.12
N ILE A 36 -11.05 -15.91 -9.19
CA ILE A 36 -9.96 -14.93 -9.31
C ILE A 36 -10.53 -13.50 -9.30
N ARG A 37 -11.64 -13.24 -10.00
CA ARG A 37 -12.29 -11.92 -10.02
C ARG A 37 -12.80 -11.51 -8.65
N ILE A 38 -13.45 -12.43 -7.92
CA ILE A 38 -13.95 -12.18 -6.57
C ILE A 38 -12.80 -11.87 -5.62
N LYS A 39 -11.73 -12.68 -5.64
CA LYS A 39 -10.55 -12.47 -4.78
C LYS A 39 -9.84 -11.15 -5.09
N ARG A 40 -9.66 -10.83 -6.38
CA ARG A 40 -9.13 -9.53 -6.80
C ARG A 40 -10.00 -8.37 -6.32
N GLY A 41 -11.31 -8.48 -6.48
CA GLY A 41 -12.27 -7.46 -6.05
C GLY A 41 -12.22 -7.21 -4.54
N ARG A 42 -12.11 -8.27 -3.73
CA ARG A 42 -11.93 -8.15 -2.28
C ARG A 42 -10.61 -7.48 -1.91
N PHE A 43 -9.52 -7.85 -2.58
CA PHE A 43 -8.21 -7.25 -2.34
C PHE A 43 -8.19 -5.75 -2.67
N ILE A 44 -8.66 -5.36 -3.87
CA ILE A 44 -8.74 -3.95 -4.28
C ILE A 44 -9.71 -3.17 -3.40
N GLY A 45 -10.85 -3.78 -3.02
CA GLY A 45 -11.81 -3.17 -2.11
C GLY A 45 -11.21 -2.88 -0.72
N ALA A 46 -10.41 -3.80 -0.19
CA ALA A 46 -9.68 -3.60 1.07
C ALA A 46 -8.63 -2.48 0.94
N LEU A 47 -7.87 -2.44 -0.17
CA LEU A 47 -6.93 -1.34 -0.44
C LEU A 47 -7.63 0.03 -0.43
N GLN A 48 -8.73 0.16 -1.17
CA GLN A 48 -9.48 1.42 -1.23
C GLN A 48 -10.05 1.80 0.15
N SER A 49 -10.53 0.82 0.94
CA SER A 49 -11.01 1.07 2.29
C SER A 49 -9.92 1.64 3.20
N ILE A 50 -8.72 1.04 3.18
CA ILE A 50 -7.57 1.50 3.97
C ILE A 50 -7.17 2.91 3.54
N VAL A 51 -7.03 3.14 2.24
CA VAL A 51 -6.66 4.44 1.68
C VAL A 51 -7.64 5.53 2.10
N ASN A 52 -8.95 5.25 2.05
CA ASN A 52 -9.99 6.17 2.51
C ASN A 52 -9.92 6.44 4.02
N LYS A 53 -9.71 5.40 4.84
CA LYS A 53 -9.57 5.56 6.29
C LYS A 53 -8.35 6.42 6.65
N VAL A 54 -7.22 6.15 6.01
CA VAL A 54 -5.96 6.88 6.26
C VAL A 54 -6.10 8.36 5.91
N VAL A 55 -6.75 8.70 4.79
CA VAL A 55 -6.86 10.11 4.38
C VAL A 55 -7.76 10.93 5.31
N ASN A 56 -8.72 10.29 5.98
CA ASN A 56 -9.61 10.94 6.94
C ASN A 56 -8.93 11.26 8.28
N LEU A 57 -7.70 10.79 8.50
CA LEU A 57 -6.94 11.09 9.71
C LEU A 57 -6.38 12.52 9.66
N ASN A 58 -6.44 13.21 10.80
CA ASN A 58 -5.98 14.58 10.90
C ASN A 58 -4.49 14.72 10.51
N GLY A 59 -4.23 15.59 9.54
CA GLY A 59 -2.88 15.91 9.09
C GLY A 59 -2.34 15.02 7.97
N ILE A 60 -3.12 14.06 7.48
CA ILE A 60 -2.84 13.33 6.24
C ILE A 60 -3.34 14.17 5.06
N ASN A 61 -2.50 14.32 4.04
CA ASN A 61 -2.84 15.10 2.85
C ASN A 61 -3.41 14.23 1.74
N ALA A 62 -2.86 13.03 1.56
CA ALA A 62 -3.31 12.08 0.56
C ALA A 62 -2.76 10.67 0.86
N CYS A 63 -3.45 9.66 0.35
CA CYS A 63 -3.03 8.26 0.47
C CYS A 63 -3.26 7.53 -0.86
N ALA A 64 -2.34 6.65 -1.24
CA ALA A 64 -2.45 5.87 -2.47
C ALA A 64 -1.76 4.51 -2.35
N ALA A 65 -2.24 3.51 -3.07
CA ALA A 65 -1.66 2.19 -3.15
C ALA A 65 -1.18 1.91 -4.58
N TYR A 66 0.04 1.42 -4.71
CA TYR A 66 0.70 1.16 -5.99
C TYR A 66 1.15 -0.29 -6.13
N HIS A 67 1.09 -0.81 -7.35
CA HIS A 67 1.69 -2.10 -7.70
C HIS A 67 2.43 -1.95 -9.02
N GLU A 68 3.74 -2.22 -9.02
CA GLU A 68 4.59 -2.07 -10.21
C GLU A 68 4.49 -0.67 -10.83
N GLY A 69 4.37 0.36 -9.98
CA GLY A 69 4.21 1.75 -10.40
C GLY A 69 2.80 2.14 -10.88
N LEU A 70 1.85 1.21 -10.95
CA LEU A 70 0.45 1.47 -11.31
C LEU A 70 -0.38 1.78 -10.06
N VAL A 71 -1.24 2.79 -10.16
CA VAL A 71 -2.19 3.14 -9.09
C VAL A 71 -3.29 2.07 -9.01
N LEU A 72 -3.47 1.47 -7.83
CA LEU A 72 -4.55 0.54 -7.55
C LEU A 72 -5.71 1.18 -6.78
N ALA A 73 -5.40 2.10 -5.87
CA ALA A 73 -6.36 2.84 -5.05
C ALA A 73 -5.75 4.18 -4.65
N TYR A 74 -6.57 5.22 -4.50
CA TYR A 74 -6.13 6.53 -3.99
C TYR A 74 -7.28 7.29 -3.35
N ALA A 75 -6.95 8.22 -2.46
CA ALA A 75 -7.87 9.18 -1.89
C ALA A 75 -7.19 10.54 -1.73
N GLU A 76 -7.98 11.60 -1.91
CA GLU A 76 -7.56 12.98 -2.15
C GLU A 76 -6.73 13.17 -3.42
N ALA A 77 -6.74 14.40 -3.95
CA ALA A 77 -6.06 14.70 -5.20
C ALA A 77 -4.54 14.79 -5.01
N MET A 78 -3.80 13.79 -5.52
CA MET A 78 -2.35 13.89 -5.74
C MET A 78 -2.10 14.35 -7.19
N PRO A 79 -1.47 15.52 -7.41
CA PRO A 79 -1.04 15.91 -8.75
C PRO A 79 -0.09 14.87 -9.34
N ASN A 80 -0.29 14.48 -10.59
CA ASN A 80 0.56 13.54 -11.32
C ASN A 80 0.76 12.19 -10.60
N ILE A 81 -0.31 11.63 -10.04
CA ILE A 81 -0.29 10.38 -9.26
C ILE A 81 0.39 9.21 -10.00
N ASP A 82 0.23 9.11 -11.32
CA ASP A 82 0.91 8.08 -12.13
C ASP A 82 2.42 8.27 -12.16
N ALA A 83 2.89 9.51 -12.32
CA ALA A 83 4.32 9.82 -12.29
C ALA A 83 4.92 9.57 -10.91
N LEU A 84 4.16 9.85 -9.84
CA LEU A 84 4.54 9.49 -8.48
C LEU A 84 4.64 7.97 -8.32
N GLY A 85 3.72 7.19 -8.88
CA GLY A 85 3.77 5.73 -8.88
C GLY A 85 5.05 5.18 -9.50
N VAL A 86 5.45 5.70 -10.67
CA VAL A 86 6.71 5.33 -11.33
C VAL A 86 7.92 5.66 -10.44
N MET A 87 7.93 6.85 -9.83
CA MET A 87 9.01 7.28 -8.94
C MET A 87 9.11 6.40 -7.68
N ILE A 88 7.97 6.01 -7.10
CA ILE A 88 7.90 5.09 -5.96
C ILE A 88 8.48 3.73 -6.35
N GLN A 89 8.07 3.19 -7.50
CA GLN A 89 8.55 1.88 -7.95
C GLN A 89 10.07 1.88 -8.12
N GLU A 90 10.63 2.91 -8.76
CA GLU A 90 12.07 3.01 -8.94
C GLU A 90 12.79 3.18 -7.60
N SER A 91 12.23 3.98 -6.68
CA SER A 91 12.78 4.17 -5.33
C SER A 91 12.83 2.84 -4.56
N VAL A 92 11.77 2.04 -4.62
CA VAL A 92 11.72 0.71 -3.99
C VAL A 92 12.75 -0.21 -4.62
N ASN A 93 12.85 -0.27 -5.95
CA ASN A 93 13.82 -1.11 -6.66
C ASN A 93 15.26 -0.78 -6.25
N VAL A 94 15.65 0.50 -6.30
CA VAL A 94 16.99 0.97 -5.92
C VAL A 94 17.27 0.71 -4.43
N THR A 95 16.28 0.93 -3.57
CA THR A 95 16.43 0.71 -2.13
C THR A 95 16.59 -0.76 -1.80
N GLN A 96 15.84 -1.67 -2.46
CA GLN A 96 15.98 -3.12 -2.29
C GLN A 96 17.37 -3.62 -2.74
N GLN A 97 17.91 -3.10 -3.85
CA GLN A 97 19.27 -3.43 -4.27
C GLN A 97 20.30 -2.98 -3.22
N SER A 98 20.12 -1.77 -2.69
CA SER A 98 20.99 -1.20 -1.65
C SER A 98 20.86 -1.92 -0.31
N ALA A 99 19.68 -2.47 0.01
CA ALA A 99 19.41 -3.21 1.23
C ALA A 99 20.34 -4.43 1.39
N ARG A 100 20.70 -5.08 0.28
CA ARG A 100 21.64 -6.21 0.26
C ARG A 100 23.05 -5.78 0.67
N ILE A 101 23.48 -4.61 0.19
CA ILE A 101 24.79 -4.03 0.52
C ILE A 101 24.83 -3.67 2.02
N LEU A 102 23.74 -3.10 2.52
CA LEU A 102 23.59 -2.66 3.91
C LEU A 102 23.18 -3.77 4.89
N LYS A 103 22.89 -4.99 4.40
CA LYS A 103 22.39 -6.14 5.18
C LYS A 103 21.12 -5.83 5.98
N LEU A 104 20.18 -5.08 5.39
CA LEU A 104 18.93 -4.68 6.05
C LEU A 104 17.81 -5.73 5.97
N GLY A 105 17.97 -6.77 5.14
CA GLY A 105 16.87 -7.68 4.80
C GLY A 105 15.88 -7.02 3.84
N ASP A 106 14.61 -7.42 3.93
CA ASP A 106 13.55 -6.85 3.10
C ASP A 106 13.16 -5.46 3.57
N ILE A 107 13.03 -4.54 2.61
CA ILE A 107 12.65 -3.16 2.89
C ILE A 107 11.14 -3.10 3.15
N GLN A 108 10.78 -2.91 4.41
CA GLN A 108 9.39 -2.77 4.87
C GLN A 108 8.87 -1.35 4.71
N GLN A 109 9.74 -0.34 4.82
CA GLN A 109 9.36 1.06 4.82
C GLN A 109 10.45 1.96 4.23
N ILE A 110 10.04 2.97 3.48
CA ILE A 110 10.85 4.10 3.04
C ILE A 110 10.16 5.38 3.48
N VAL A 111 10.89 6.33 4.07
CA VAL A 111 10.35 7.64 4.42
C VAL A 111 11.20 8.72 3.77
N ILE A 112 10.59 9.57 2.96
CA ILE A 112 11.21 10.75 2.36
C ILE A 112 10.65 11.98 3.07
N VAL A 113 11.52 12.76 3.70
CA VAL A 113 11.13 13.96 4.46
C VAL A 113 11.59 15.20 3.69
N GLY A 114 10.62 15.99 3.22
CA GLY A 114 10.85 17.31 2.66
C GLY A 114 10.69 18.41 3.70
N ALA A 115 10.92 19.66 3.28
CA ALA A 115 10.77 20.83 4.16
C ALA A 115 9.33 21.03 4.65
N VAL A 116 8.34 20.73 3.79
CA VAL A 116 6.90 20.96 4.07
C VAL A 116 6.18 19.65 4.38
N ASN A 117 6.32 18.66 3.51
CA ASN A 117 5.63 17.37 3.60
C ASN A 117 6.65 16.23 3.67
N LYS A 118 6.18 15.08 4.14
CA LYS A 118 6.87 13.81 4.02
C LYS A 118 5.98 12.77 3.36
N VAL A 119 6.65 11.79 2.77
CA VAL A 119 6.04 10.65 2.10
C VAL A 119 6.54 9.39 2.80
N ALA A 120 5.63 8.59 3.33
CA ALA A 120 5.92 7.27 3.84
C ALA A 120 5.43 6.22 2.83
N MET A 121 6.31 5.32 2.43
CA MET A 121 6.04 4.19 1.55
C MET A 121 6.17 2.92 2.39
N LEU A 122 5.12 2.12 2.45
CA LEU A 122 5.03 0.89 3.24
C LEU A 122 4.82 -0.29 2.29
N SER A 123 5.69 -1.29 2.36
CA SER A 123 5.53 -2.52 1.59
C SER A 123 4.47 -3.40 2.27
N VAL A 124 3.44 -3.82 1.54
CA VAL A 124 2.39 -4.72 2.02
C VAL A 124 2.15 -5.78 0.95
N GLY A 125 2.76 -6.95 1.15
CA GLY A 125 2.85 -7.97 0.11
C GLY A 125 3.43 -7.39 -1.19
N PRO A 126 2.73 -7.50 -2.34
CA PRO A 126 3.18 -6.98 -3.63
C PRO A 126 2.86 -5.48 -3.85
N VAL A 127 2.24 -4.81 -2.88
CA VAL A 127 1.75 -3.43 -3.01
C VAL A 127 2.58 -2.49 -2.15
N VAL A 128 2.72 -1.26 -2.61
CA VAL A 128 3.31 -0.16 -1.84
C VAL A 128 2.21 0.82 -1.45
N LEU A 129 1.93 0.95 -0.16
CA LEU A 129 1.05 1.98 0.37
C LEU A 129 1.85 3.27 0.61
N CYS A 130 1.40 4.37 0.03
CA CYS A 130 2.02 5.68 0.07
C CYS A 130 1.12 6.64 0.85
N ILE A 131 1.68 7.27 1.88
CA ILE A 131 0.98 8.23 2.72
C ILE A 131 1.75 9.55 2.68
N VAL A 132 1.07 10.61 2.24
CA VAL A 132 1.61 11.97 2.22
C VAL A 132 1.02 12.73 3.39
N CYS A 133 1.88 13.34 4.21
CA CYS A 133 1.45 14.15 5.35
C CYS A 133 2.39 15.34 5.56
N SER A 134 1.93 16.32 6.33
CA SER A 134 2.79 17.42 6.77
C SER A 134 3.99 16.89 7.56
N ASN A 135 5.16 17.50 7.35
CA ASN A 135 6.39 17.11 8.04
C ASN A 135 6.23 17.20 9.58
N ALA A 136 5.42 18.15 10.05
CA ALA A 136 5.13 18.35 11.48
C ALA A 136 4.34 17.20 12.13
N ILE A 137 3.68 16.35 11.35
CA ILE A 137 2.80 15.28 11.87
C ILE A 137 3.62 14.06 12.28
N ASN A 138 3.43 13.54 13.48
CA ASN A 138 3.96 12.22 13.82
C ASN A 138 3.07 11.12 13.22
N LEU A 139 3.45 10.61 12.04
CA LEU A 139 2.64 9.63 11.30
C LEU A 139 2.36 8.36 12.10
N ALA A 140 3.34 7.83 12.82
CA ALA A 140 3.14 6.64 13.65
C ALA A 140 2.07 6.90 14.72
N SER A 141 2.15 8.04 15.40
CA SER A 141 1.14 8.42 16.39
C SER A 141 -0.26 8.54 15.79
N VAL A 142 -0.39 9.10 14.59
CA VAL A 142 -1.68 9.27 13.91
C VAL A 142 -2.26 7.92 13.48
N LEU A 143 -1.45 7.02 12.92
CA LEU A 143 -1.88 5.67 12.53
C LEU A 143 -2.19 4.76 13.72
N SER A 144 -1.67 5.08 14.91
CA SER A 144 -1.94 4.35 16.14
C SER A 144 -3.21 4.80 16.88
N GLN A 145 -3.77 5.97 16.55
CA GLN A 145 -5.02 6.45 17.15
C GLN A 145 -6.17 5.53 16.76
N GLU A 146 -7.05 5.17 17.68
CA GLU A 146 -8.23 4.38 17.34
C GLU A 146 -9.09 5.18 16.35
N ASN A 147 -9.41 4.56 15.22
CA ASN A 147 -10.22 5.19 14.18
C ASN A 147 -11.68 5.18 14.67
N GLU A 148 -12.11 6.25 15.34
CA GLU A 148 -13.53 6.46 15.68
C GLU A 148 -14.31 6.80 14.41
N ALA A 149 -14.84 5.75 13.76
CA ALA A 149 -15.84 5.72 12.68
C ALA A 149 -15.40 6.22 11.29
#